data_AF-A0ABD5WPL7-F1
#
_entry.id   AF-A0ABD5WPL7-F1
#
_cell.length_a   1.000
_cell.length_b   1.000
_cell.length_c   1.000
_cell.angle_alpha   90.00
_cell.angle_beta   90.00
_cell.angle_gamma   90.00
#
_symmetry.space_group_name_H-M   'P 1'
#
loop_
_entity.id
_entity.type
_entity.pdbx_description
1 polymer ?
#
loop_
_entity_poly.entity_id
_entity_poly.type
_entity_poly.pdbx_seq_one_letter_code
_entity_poly.pdbx_strand_id
1 'polypeptide(L)' 'MPVGGYDPEDVDDRLESLMDATGRDPSNWLTDEELAAWEDGESLVDLLDEEDIHELLQKDGETSEEDP' A
#
# COMPACT_ATOMS: atom_id res chain seq x y z
N MET A 1 -13.95 8.16 3.60
CA MET A 1 -13.90 9.57 4.08
C MET A 1 -12.55 10.15 3.68
N PRO A 2 -12.33 11.47 3.50
CA PRO A 2 -10.99 11.95 3.20
C PRO A 2 -10.14 11.83 4.48
N VAL A 3 -9.24 10.84 4.50
CA VAL A 3 -8.15 10.77 5.47
C VAL A 3 -7.32 12.04 5.29
N GLY A 4 -7.39 12.94 6.28
CA GLY A 4 -6.83 14.28 6.15
C GLY A 4 -5.30 14.25 6.11
N GLY A 5 -4.72 14.51 4.94
CA GLY A 5 -3.31 14.88 4.80
C GLY A 5 -2.60 14.35 3.57
N TYR A 6 -3.08 13.27 2.96
CA TYR A 6 -2.48 12.67 1.77
C TYR A 6 -3.45 12.72 0.60
N ASP A 7 -2.96 13.14 -0.57
CA ASP A 7 -3.69 12.96 -1.82
C ASP A 7 -3.71 11.45 -2.14
N PRO A 8 -4.80 10.88 -2.66
CA PRO A 8 -4.82 9.50 -3.14
C PRO A 8 -3.59 9.14 -3.99
N GLU A 9 -3.08 10.06 -4.82
CA GLU A 9 -1.86 9.80 -5.61
C GLU A 9 -0.60 9.60 -4.76
N ASP A 10 -0.42 10.37 -3.68
CA ASP A 10 0.74 10.21 -2.77
C ASP A 10 0.67 8.89 -1.96
N VAL A 11 -0.54 8.46 -1.62
CA VAL A 11 -0.75 7.19 -0.91
C VAL A 11 -0.43 6.02 -1.83
N ASP A 12 -0.86 6.10 -3.09
CA ASP A 12 -0.61 5.09 -4.12
C ASP A 12 0.89 4.88 -4.34
N ASP A 13 1.61 5.97 -4.64
CA ASP A 13 3.07 5.96 -4.84
C ASP A 13 3.80 5.31 -3.65
N ARG A 14 3.33 5.59 -2.43
CA ARG A 14 3.91 5.02 -1.21
C ARG A 14 3.61 3.53 -1.08
N LEU A 15 2.38 3.11 -1.32
CA LEU A 15 1.99 1.70 -1.29
C LEU A 15 2.75 0.88 -2.34
N GLU A 16 2.90 1.41 -3.55
CA GLU A 16 3.67 0.78 -4.63
C GLU A 16 5.15 0.64 -4.23
N SER A 17 5.73 1.72 -3.70
CA SER A 17 7.10 1.68 -3.19
C SER A 17 7.27 0.69 -2.03
N LEU A 18 6.25 0.46 -1.19
CA LEU A 18 6.30 -0.52 -0.10
C LEU A 18 6.21 -1.96 -0.60
N MET A 19 5.34 -2.22 -1.56
CA MET A 19 5.24 -3.53 -2.21
C MET A 19 6.60 -3.91 -2.82
N ASP A 20 7.22 -2.97 -3.57
CA ASP A 20 8.50 -3.19 -4.25
C ASP A 20 9.69 -3.23 -3.27
N ALA A 21 9.84 -2.25 -2.38
CA ALA A 21 11.01 -2.12 -1.51
C ALA A 21 11.10 -3.21 -0.45
N THR A 22 9.96 -3.71 0.02
CA THR A 22 9.94 -4.74 1.07
C THR A 22 9.98 -6.16 0.50
N GLY A 23 9.90 -6.33 -0.83
CA GLY A 23 9.73 -7.63 -1.49
C GLY A 23 8.49 -8.36 -1.00
N ARG A 24 7.47 -7.59 -0.63
CA ARG A 24 6.22 -8.08 -0.06
C ARG A 24 5.41 -8.70 -1.19
N ASP A 25 4.96 -9.93 -1.01
CA ASP A 25 4.20 -10.62 -2.05
C ASP A 25 2.78 -10.04 -2.11
N PRO A 26 2.42 -9.33 -3.21
CA PRO A 26 1.16 -8.58 -3.29
C PRO A 26 -0.07 -9.49 -3.15
N SER A 27 0.09 -10.79 -3.42
CA SER A 27 -0.97 -11.79 -3.24
C SER A 27 -1.44 -11.99 -1.78
N ASN A 28 -0.73 -11.43 -0.79
CA ASN A 28 -1.20 -11.43 0.60
C ASN A 28 -2.25 -10.36 0.89
N TRP A 29 -2.32 -9.31 0.06
CA TRP A 29 -3.25 -8.20 0.22
C TRP A 29 -4.24 -8.11 -0.93
N LEU A 30 -3.81 -8.46 -2.14
CA LEU A 30 -4.62 -8.45 -3.36
C LEU A 30 -5.05 -9.86 -3.72
N THR A 31 -6.29 -10.00 -4.17
CA THR A 31 -6.77 -11.20 -4.87
C THR A 31 -6.17 -11.29 -6.27
N ASP A 32 -6.26 -12.45 -6.92
CA ASP A 32 -5.77 -12.65 -8.29
C ASP A 32 -6.35 -11.63 -9.29
N GLU A 33 -7.58 -11.17 -9.06
CA GLU A 33 -8.28 -10.22 -9.94
C GLU A 33 -7.76 -8.79 -9.75
N GLU A 34 -7.52 -8.38 -8.50
CA GLU A 34 -6.93 -7.08 -8.15
C GLU A 34 -5.46 -7.01 -8.50
N LEU A 35 -4.74 -8.13 -8.40
CA LEU A 35 -3.34 -8.22 -8.84
C LEU A 35 -3.21 -7.94 -10.33
N ALA A 36 -4.13 -8.48 -11.14
CA ALA A 36 -4.17 -8.23 -12.58
C ALA A 36 -4.51 -6.77 -12.90
N ALA A 37 -5.38 -6.14 -12.09
CA ALA A 37 -5.70 -4.72 -12.21
C ALA A 37 -4.50 -3.83 -11.86
N TRP A 38 -3.78 -4.17 -10.79
CA TRP A 38 -2.53 -3.49 -10.42
C TRP A 38 -1.46 -3.61 -11.51
N GLU A 39 -1.31 -4.79 -12.12
CA GLU A 39 -0.41 -4.99 -13.28
C GLU A 39 -0.85 -4.20 -14.53
N ASP A 40 -2.14 -3.86 -14.67
CA ASP A 40 -2.65 -2.98 -15.73
C ASP A 40 -2.43 -1.48 -15.43
N GLY A 41 -1.99 -1.16 -14.20
CA GLY A 41 -1.71 0.20 -13.74
C GLY A 41 -2.85 0.83 -12.93
N GLU A 42 -3.72 0.01 -12.34
CA GLU A 42 -4.75 0.48 -11.40
C GLU A 42 -4.16 0.80 -10.02
N SER A 43 -4.70 1.83 -9.36
CA SER A 43 -4.19 2.32 -8.08
C SER A 43 -4.45 1.33 -6.95
N LEU A 44 -3.42 1.06 -6.14
CA LEU A 44 -3.55 0.28 -4.92
C LEU A 44 -4.54 0.90 -3.93
N VAL A 45 -4.79 2.20 -3.99
CA VAL A 45 -5.77 2.89 -3.13
C VAL A 45 -7.21 2.57 -3.53
N ASP A 46 -7.43 2.24 -4.81
CA ASP A 46 -8.72 1.79 -5.33
C ASP A 46 -8.90 0.26 -5.19
N LEU A 47 -7.81 -0.50 -5.15
CA LEU A 47 -7.80 -1.96 -5.01
C LEU A 47 -7.80 -2.44 -3.55
N LEU A 48 -7.10 -1.73 -2.67
CA LEU A 48 -7.01 -2.08 -1.24
C LEU A 48 -8.08 -1.36 -0.43
N ASP A 49 -8.58 -2.06 0.59
CA ASP A 49 -9.46 -1.46 1.56
C ASP A 49 -8.70 -0.51 2.51
N GLU A 50 -9.45 0.42 3.11
CA GLU A 50 -8.89 1.40 4.07
C GLU A 50 -8.14 0.72 5.23
N GLU A 51 -8.58 -0.47 5.66
CA GLU A 51 -7.92 -1.26 6.71
C GLU A 51 -6.57 -1.82 6.24
N ASP A 52 -6.50 -2.38 5.04
CA ASP A 52 -5.27 -2.97 4.48
C ASP A 52 -4.21 -1.90 4.20
N ILE A 53 -4.63 -0.76 3.64
CA ILE A 53 -3.76 0.40 3.42
C ILE A 53 -3.15 0.85 4.75
N HIS A 54 -3.97 0.96 5.80
CA HIS A 54 -3.52 1.41 7.10
C HIS A 54 -2.53 0.42 7.73
N GLU A 55 -2.75 -0.89 7.57
CA GLU A 55 -1.81 -1.93 8.04
C GLU A 55 -0.48 -1.88 7.27
N LEU A 56 -0.53 -1.72 5.94
CA LEU A 56 0.65 -1.63 5.07
C LEU A 56 1.52 -0.43 5.46
N LEU A 57 0.90 0.73 5.68
CA LEU A 57 1.55 1.97 6.11
C LEU A 57 2.06 1.90 7.55
N GLN A 58 1.31 1.27 8.46
CA GLN A 58 1.73 1.13 9.86
C GLN A 58 2.99 0.27 9.98
N LYS A 59 3.07 -0.85 9.25
CA LYS A 59 4.25 -1.72 9.22
C LYS A 59 5.50 -1.04 8.66
N ASP A 60 5.35 -0.03 7.81
CA ASP A 60 6.47 0.81 7.34
C ASP A 60 7.00 1.72 8.46
N GLY A 61 6.09 2.39 9.16
CA GLY A 61 6.42 3.27 10.28
C GLY A 61 7.17 2.54 11.41
N GLU A 62 6.83 1.28 11.68
CA GLU A 62 7.50 0.44 12.68
C GLU A 62 8.94 0.05 12.29
N THR A 63 9.33 0.14 11.01
CA THR A 63 10.69 -0.20 10.56
C THR A 63 11.66 1.00 10.66
N SER A 64 11.16 2.22 10.89
CA SER A 64 11.99 3.44 10.94
C SER A 64 12.28 3.96 12.37
N GLU A 65 11.78 3.29 13.42
CA GLU A 65 11.90 3.76 14.81
C GLU A 65 12.60 2.73 15.72
N GLU A 66 13.78 2.25 15.31
CA GLU A 66 14.73 1.58 16.22
C GLU A 66 16.17 2.03 15.88
N ASP A 67 16.55 3.23 16.32
CA ASP A 67 17.96 3.64 16.47
C ASP A 67 18.28 3.70 17.99
N PRO A 68 19.22 2.88 18.50
CA PRO A 68 19.47 2.68 19.95
C PRO A 68 20.23 3.80 20.68
#